data_AF-A0A0W7TIA7-F1
#
_entry.id   AF-A0A0W7TIA7-F1
#
_cell.length_a   1.000
_cell.length_b   1.000
_cell.length_c   1.000
_cell.angle_alpha   90.00
_cell.angle_beta   90.00
_cell.angle_gamma   90.00
#
_symmetry.space_group_name_H-M   'P 1'
#
loop_
_entity.id
_entity.type
_entity.pdbx_description
1 polymer ?
#
loop_
_entity_poly.entity_id
_entity_poly.type
_entity_poly.pdbx_seq_one_letter_code
_entity_poly.pdbx_strand_id
1 'polypeptide(L)'
;MFSIAFGDNKNFAGTVSVTLPYALRDGEDAGRIYVAFVNPETNKLESMSGTWSDGYVTFATDHFSDYAVMHSEPSDDSGSSTLLFVGIGIAAAIAVLFIALYFLHIGPFARKD
;
A
#
# COMPACT_ATOMS: atom_id res chain seq x y z
N MET A 1 -11.01 -17.66 -16.23
CA MET A 1 -10.81 -17.11 -14.88
C MET A 1 -9.56 -17.75 -14.33
N PHE A 2 -8.47 -17.00 -14.15
CA PHE A 2 -7.24 -17.51 -13.53
C PHE A 2 -7.27 -17.10 -12.07
N SER A 3 -7.15 -18.07 -11.17
CA SER A 3 -6.99 -17.85 -9.74
C SER A 3 -5.54 -18.19 -9.41
N ILE A 4 -4.78 -17.20 -8.95
CA ILE A 4 -3.46 -17.43 -8.36
C ILE A 4 -3.74 -17.72 -6.89
N ALA A 5 -3.62 -18.97 -6.49
CA ALA A 5 -3.59 -19.37 -5.08
C ALA A 5 -2.13 -19.42 -4.63
N PHE A 6 -1.75 -18.54 -3.71
CA PHE A 6 -0.51 -18.71 -2.95
C PHE A 6 -0.78 -19.79 -1.90
N GLY A 7 0.08 -20.81 -1.79
CA GLY A 7 -0.06 -21.86 -0.76
C GLY A 7 0.11 -21.31 0.66
N ASP A 8 0.18 -22.18 1.68
CA ASP A 8 0.31 -21.79 3.10
C ASP A 8 1.60 -21.03 3.46
N ASN A 9 2.46 -20.75 2.48
CA ASN A 9 3.72 -20.05 2.69
C ASN A 9 3.49 -18.55 2.92
N LYS A 10 3.65 -18.14 4.18
CA LYS A 10 3.62 -16.73 4.62
C LYS A 10 5.01 -16.13 4.85
N ASN A 11 6.07 -16.81 4.42
CA ASN A 11 7.45 -16.36 4.59
C ASN A 11 8.26 -16.64 3.31
N PHE A 12 9.15 -15.74 2.95
CA PHE A 12 10.06 -15.87 1.80
C PHE A 12 11.28 -16.78 2.06
N ALA A 13 11.47 -17.25 3.31
CA ALA A 13 12.66 -17.97 3.76
C ALA A 13 13.97 -17.20 3.51
N GLY A 14 13.88 -15.85 3.46
CA GLY A 14 14.96 -14.94 3.14
C GLY A 14 14.43 -13.58 2.67
N THR A 15 15.33 -12.75 2.16
CA THR A 15 14.98 -11.45 1.58
C THR A 15 14.76 -11.59 0.08
N VAL A 16 13.66 -11.03 -0.42
CA VAL A 16 13.36 -10.93 -1.85
C VAL A 16 13.52 -9.48 -2.33
N SER A 17 13.82 -9.34 -3.61
CA SER A 17 13.80 -8.05 -4.30
C SER A 17 12.45 -7.89 -5.02
N VAL A 18 11.76 -6.78 -4.76
CA VAL A 18 10.49 -6.44 -5.40
C VAL A 18 10.70 -5.23 -6.30
N THR A 19 10.16 -5.30 -7.52
CA THR A 19 10.23 -4.23 -8.52
C THR A 19 8.83 -3.87 -8.96
N LEU A 20 8.43 -2.62 -8.74
CA LEU A 20 7.11 -2.08 -9.10
C LEU A 20 7.25 -0.98 -10.15
N PRO A 21 6.41 -0.97 -11.21
CA PRO A 21 6.40 0.12 -12.16
C PRO A 21 5.91 1.40 -11.48
N TYR A 22 6.64 2.50 -11.67
CA TYR A 22 6.30 3.82 -11.15
C TYR A 22 6.82 4.91 -12.10
N ALA A 23 5.89 5.65 -12.69
CA ALA A 23 6.21 6.83 -13.47
C ALA A 23 6.27 8.05 -12.55
N LEU A 24 7.44 8.71 -12.51
CA LEU A 24 7.58 9.99 -11.84
C LEU A 24 6.66 11.01 -12.51
N ARG A 25 5.95 11.79 -11.70
CA ARG A 25 5.16 12.93 -12.17
C ARG A 25 6.07 14.12 -12.41
N ASP A 26 5.61 15.06 -13.24
CA ASP A 26 6.35 16.31 -13.48
C ASP A 26 6.63 17.03 -12.15
N GLY A 27 7.91 17.27 -11.87
CA GLY A 27 8.36 17.93 -10.65
C GLY A 27 8.60 17.01 -9.44
N GLU A 28 8.38 15.70 -9.54
CA GLU A 28 8.77 14.75 -8.50
C GLU A 28 10.28 14.48 -8.52
N ASP A 29 10.86 14.35 -7.33
CA ASP A 29 12.28 14.01 -7.14
C ASP A 29 12.41 12.50 -6.90
N ALA A 30 13.15 11.82 -7.78
CA ALA A 30 13.45 10.41 -7.66
C ALA A 30 14.13 10.05 -6.32
N GLY A 31 14.89 10.97 -5.74
CA GLY A 31 15.55 10.81 -4.44
C GLY A 31 14.61 10.88 -3.24
N ARG A 32 13.33 11.22 -3.45
CA ARG A 32 12.30 11.37 -2.42
C ARG A 32 11.24 10.27 -2.47
N ILE A 33 11.48 9.25 -3.29
CA ILE A 33 10.65 8.06 -3.36
C ILE A 33 10.91 7.17 -2.13
N TYR A 34 9.83 6.68 -1.55
CA TYR A 34 9.86 5.68 -0.50
C TYR A 34 8.72 4.67 -0.68
N VAL A 35 8.81 3.54 0.00
CA VAL A 35 7.78 2.49 -0.04
C VAL A 35 7.12 2.41 1.32
N ALA A 36 5.81 2.60 1.36
CA ALA A 36 4.99 2.37 2.55
C ALA A 36 4.43 0.95 2.56
N PHE A 37 4.31 0.36 3.74
CA PHE A 37 3.76 -0.97 3.93
C PHE A 37 3.05 -1.11 5.28
N VAL A 38 2.16 -2.10 5.40
CA VAL A 38 1.54 -2.43 6.68
C VAL A 38 2.42 -3.43 7.41
N ASN A 39 2.93 -3.05 8.59
CA ASN A 39 3.70 -3.95 9.42
C ASN A 39 2.77 -5.06 9.97
N PRO A 40 3.07 -6.35 9.69
CA PRO A 40 2.18 -7.45 10.06
C PRO A 40 2.11 -7.71 11.57
N GLU A 41 3.12 -7.31 12.32
CA GLU A 41 3.17 -7.46 13.78
C GLU A 41 2.44 -6.33 14.49
N THR A 42 2.68 -5.09 14.08
CA THR A 42 2.16 -3.90 14.75
C THR A 42 0.82 -3.43 14.19
N ASN A 43 0.45 -3.89 12.98
CA ASN A 43 -0.70 -3.41 12.20
C ASN A 43 -0.66 -1.89 11.94
N LYS A 44 0.55 -1.32 11.84
CA LYS A 44 0.77 0.11 11.57
C LYS A 44 1.38 0.31 10.19
N LEU A 45 1.15 1.50 9.63
CA LEU A 45 1.82 1.93 8.42
C LEU A 45 3.28 2.29 8.74
N GLU A 46 4.21 1.64 8.05
CA GLU A 46 5.64 1.90 8.14
C GLU A 46 6.19 2.20 6.75
N SER A 47 7.44 2.68 6.68
CA SER A 47 8.08 3.06 5.42
C SER A 47 9.52 2.56 5.35
N MET A 48 9.97 2.28 4.14
CA MET A 48 11.35 1.88 3.83
C MET A 48 11.83 2.58 2.57
N SER A 49 13.14 2.56 2.36
CA SER A 49 13.74 3.10 1.14
C SER A 49 13.36 2.28 -0.09
N GLY A 50 13.08 2.97 -1.18
CA GLY A 50 13.00 2.41 -2.52
C GLY A 50 13.97 3.14 -3.43
N THR A 51 14.52 2.45 -4.41
CA THR A 51 15.36 3.07 -5.44
C THR A 51 14.58 3.15 -6.74
N TRP A 52 14.36 4.37 -7.22
CA TRP A 52 13.79 4.59 -8.55
C TRP A 52 14.88 4.54 -9.63
N SER A 53 14.65 3.74 -10.68
CA SER A 53 15.46 3.69 -11.90
C SER A 53 14.57 3.26 -13.06
N ASP A 54 14.71 3.92 -14.21
CA ASP A 54 14.09 3.51 -15.49
C ASP A 54 12.57 3.25 -15.43
N GLY A 55 11.83 4.02 -14.63
CA GLY A 55 10.38 3.87 -14.48
C GLY A 55 9.94 2.77 -13.51
N TYR A 56 10.86 2.28 -12.67
CA TYR A 56 10.59 1.26 -11.66
C TYR A 56 11.15 1.66 -10.30
N VAL A 57 10.47 1.26 -9.23
CA VAL A 57 10.98 1.31 -7.86
C VAL A 57 11.35 -0.10 -7.42
N THR A 58 12.58 -0.26 -6.95
CA THR A 58 13.09 -1.52 -6.41
C THR A 58 13.36 -1.40 -4.93
N PHE A 59 12.95 -2.41 -4.16
CA PHE A 59 13.18 -2.49 -2.72
C PHE A 59 13.34 -3.96 -2.28
N ALA A 60 13.93 -4.16 -1.10
CA ALA A 60 14.14 -5.47 -0.51
C ALA A 60 13.20 -5.69 0.68
N THR A 61 12.61 -6.88 0.81
CA THR A 61 11.72 -7.23 1.92
C THR A 61 11.80 -8.71 2.27
N ASP A 62 11.44 -9.07 3.50
CA ASP A 62 11.47 -10.44 4.04
C ASP A 62 10.09 -10.95 4.48
N HIS A 63 9.05 -10.14 4.32
CA HIS A 63 7.69 -10.47 4.72
C HIS A 63 6.69 -10.07 3.64
N PHE A 64 5.51 -10.67 3.67
CA PHE A 64 4.41 -10.27 2.80
C PHE A 64 3.66 -9.08 3.41
N SER A 65 3.39 -8.06 2.61
CA SER A 65 2.54 -6.94 2.95
C SER A 65 1.92 -6.35 1.67
N ASP A 66 1.01 -5.40 1.84
CA ASP A 66 0.61 -4.50 0.76
C ASP A 66 1.59 -3.33 0.69
N TYR A 67 2.14 -3.08 -0.49
CA TYR A 67 3.16 -2.04 -0.69
C TYR A 67 2.64 -0.92 -1.57
N ALA A 68 2.94 0.32 -1.19
CA ALA A 68 2.64 1.51 -1.96
C ALA A 68 3.91 2.34 -2.18
N VAL A 69 4.15 2.73 -3.43
CA VAL A 69 5.21 3.69 -3.77
C VAL A 69 4.69 5.11 -3.50
N MET A 70 5.46 5.88 -2.75
CA MET A 70 5.12 7.23 -2.30
C MET A 70 6.27 8.20 -2.59
N HIS A 71 5.96 9.49 -2.66
CA HIS A 71 6.93 10.58 -2.83
C HIS A 71 6.77 11.59 -1.69
N SER A 72 7.88 12.05 -1.09
CA SER A 72 7.83 13.13 -0.10
C SER A 72 7.93 14.50 -0.78
N GLU A 73 6.98 15.38 -0.45
CA GLU A 73 7.13 16.81 -0.78
C GLU A 73 8.23 17.43 0.09
N PRO A 74 8.91 18.50 -0.37
CA PRO A 74 9.82 19.23 0.49
C PRO A 74 9.03 19.73 1.69
N SER A 75 9.48 19.40 2.89
CA SER A 75 8.90 19.94 4.11
C SER A 75 9.12 21.46 4.12
N ASP A 76 8.12 22.24 3.73
CA ASP A 76 7.93 23.53 4.38
C ASP A 76 7.57 23.19 5.82
N ASP A 77 8.46 23.53 6.76
CA ASP A 77 8.29 23.31 8.20
C ASP A 77 7.13 24.18 8.71
N SER A 78 5.91 23.74 8.41
CA SER A 78 4.65 24.33 8.82
C SER A 78 3.67 23.16 8.89
N GLY A 79 3.72 22.48 10.03
CA GLY A 79 3.01 21.25 10.30
C GLY A 79 1.56 21.27 9.81
N SER A 80 1.22 20.32 8.94
CA SER A 80 -0.15 20.16 8.48
C SER A 80 -0.57 18.70 8.62
N SER A 81 -1.24 18.41 9.73
CA SER A 81 -1.97 17.16 9.99
C SER A 81 -3.03 16.86 8.92
N THR A 82 -3.29 17.78 8.00
CA THR A 82 -4.31 17.70 6.94
C THR A 82 -4.04 16.60 5.93
N LEU A 83 -2.80 16.37 5.49
CA LEU A 83 -2.49 15.33 4.49
C LEU A 83 -2.63 13.91 5.05
N LEU A 84 -2.33 13.72 6.35
CA LEU A 84 -2.52 12.44 7.03
C LEU A 84 -4.02 12.10 7.15
N PHE A 85 -4.87 13.09 7.43
CA PHE A 85 -6.33 12.91 7.45
C PHE A 85 -6.93 12.69 6.06
N VAL A 86 -6.38 13.32 5.01
CA VAL A 86 -6.83 13.06 3.62
C VAL A 86 -6.42 11.65 3.18
N GLY A 87 -5.20 11.21 3.47
CA GLY A 87 -4.74 9.85 3.16
C GLY A 87 -5.51 8.76 3.91
N ILE A 88 -5.69 8.91 5.23
CA ILE A 88 -6.49 7.99 6.05
C ILE A 88 -7.97 8.03 5.63
N GLY A 89 -8.50 9.21 5.33
CA GLY A 89 -9.88 9.39 4.88
C GLY A 89 -10.16 8.65 3.57
N ILE A 90 -9.24 8.72 2.60
CA ILE A 90 -9.36 8.02 1.32
C ILE A 90 -9.26 6.50 1.51
N ALA A 91 -8.27 6.03 2.29
CA ALA A 91 -8.12 4.59 2.55
C ALA A 91 -9.34 3.99 3.29
N ALA A 92 -9.86 4.69 4.31
CA ALA A 92 -11.05 4.28 5.03
C ALA A 92 -12.32 4.31 4.15
N ALA A 93 -12.49 5.34 3.32
CA ALA A 93 -13.62 5.44 2.39
C ALA A 93 -13.61 4.31 1.35
N ILE A 94 -12.43 3.96 0.83
CA ILE A 94 -12.26 2.85 -0.11
C ILE A 94 -12.57 1.51 0.58
N ALA A 95 -12.06 1.28 1.80
CA ALA A 95 -12.35 0.06 2.56
C ALA A 95 -13.85 -0.08 2.87
N VAL A 96 -14.52 0.99 3.32
CA VAL A 96 -15.97 1.00 3.58
C VAL A 96 -16.75 0.77 2.30
N LEU A 97 -16.32 1.35 1.17
CA LEU A 97 -16.96 1.14 -0.13
C LEU A 97 -16.83 -0.31 -0.60
N PHE A 98 -15.65 -0.93 -0.48
CA PHE A 98 -15.45 -2.34 -0.81
C PHE A 98 -16.27 -3.28 0.09
N ILE A 99 -16.37 -2.96 1.39
CA ILE A 99 -17.21 -3.71 2.33
C ILE A 99 -18.70 -3.56 1.95
N ALA A 100 -19.18 -2.35 1.66
CA ALA A 100 -20.55 -2.11 1.24
C ALA A 100 -20.89 -2.82 -0.09
N LEU A 101 -19.97 -2.78 -1.07
CA LEU A 101 -20.12 -3.46 -2.34
C LEU A 101 -20.09 -4.98 -2.20
N TYR A 102 -19.26 -5.51 -1.29
CA TYR A 102 -19.24 -6.93 -0.94
C TYR A 102 -20.57 -7.39 -0.34
N PHE A 103 -21.16 -6.62 0.58
CA PHE A 103 -22.48 -6.91 1.13
C PHE A 103 -23.60 -6.76 0.09
N LEU A 104 -23.47 -5.83 -0.86
CA LEU A 104 -24.45 -5.63 -1.93
C LEU A 104 -24.40 -6.74 -2.99
N HIS A 105 -23.24 -7.32 -3.28
CA HIS A 105 -23.08 -8.38 -4.29
C HIS A 105 -23.11 -9.81 -3.74
N ILE A 106 -22.78 -10.02 -2.46
CA ILE A 106 -22.59 -11.37 -1.87
C ILE A 106 -23.36 -11.57 -0.55
N GLY A 107 -24.03 -10.54 -0.01
CA GLY A 107 -24.76 -10.65 1.26
C GLY A 107 -25.85 -11.74 1.23
N PRO A 108 -25.84 -12.71 2.16
CA PRO A 108 -26.86 -13.73 2.22
C PRO A 108 -28.20 -13.12 2.65
N PHE A 109 -29.23 -13.42 1.88
CA PHE A 109 -30.61 -13.44 2.33
C PHE A 109 -30.70 -14.27 3.62
N ALA A 110 -30.66 -13.62 4.78
CA ALA A 110 -31.00 -14.22 6.05
C ALA A 110 -32.25 -13.50 6.57
N ARG A 111 -33.36 -14.26 6.50
CA ARG A 111 -34.70 -13.91 6.96
C ARG A 111 -34.67 -13.35 8.38
N LYS A 112 -35.57 -12.39 8.61
CA LYS A 112 -36.21 -12.21 9.91
C LYS A 112 -37.01 -13.46 10.24
N ASP A 113 -36.71 -14.06 11.37
CA ASP A 113 -37.67 -14.73 12.25
C ASP A 113 -37.56 -14.10 13.64
#